data_AF-A0A6I3LUD2-F1
#
_entry.id   AF-A0A6I3LUD2-F1
#
_cell.length_a   1.000
_cell.length_b   1.000
_cell.length_c   1.000
_cell.angle_alpha   90.00
_cell.angle_beta   90.00
_cell.angle_gamma   90.00
#
_symmetry.space_group_name_H-M   'P 1'
#
loop_
_entity.id
_entity.type
_entity.pdbx_description
1 polymer ?
#
loop_
_entity_poly.entity_id
_entity_poly.type
_entity_poly.pdbx_seq_one_letter_code
_entity_poly.pdbx_strand_id
1 'polypeptide(L)'
;MRCKSIYWLAVVLGLMATGCDNTDDGSYVDPITLYEKLNGNWGLTNLKMVDEVAKANKVEPNEENLSTYFNYEDFKIKFNVDEKNQPTSYEVTGNVPPLFAPKGYWALSSDFQPTNLGATKIYLFNDAQKTQKTDELKLSSVPGSSDELEFQLVHSSGGSPFVSYVFKLTAINKK
;
A
#
# COMPACT_ATOMS: atom_id res chain seq x y z
N MET A 1 45.44 -65.54 -9.71
CA MET A 1 44.03 -65.06 -9.64
C MET A 1 43.94 -63.81 -8.79
N ARG A 2 44.34 -62.63 -9.25
CA ARG A 2 44.13 -61.37 -8.51
C ARG A 2 44.03 -60.20 -9.49
N CYS A 3 43.29 -59.17 -9.12
CA CYS A 3 43.27 -57.82 -9.71
C CYS A 3 42.24 -57.48 -10.80
N LYS A 4 41.14 -58.22 -10.99
CA LYS A 4 40.02 -57.72 -11.85
C LYS A 4 38.87 -57.02 -11.10
N SER A 5 38.73 -57.25 -9.78
CA SER A 5 37.59 -56.74 -9.00
C SER A 5 37.77 -55.32 -8.42
N ILE A 6 39.01 -54.82 -8.30
CA ILE A 6 39.30 -53.50 -7.69
C ILE A 6 39.05 -52.34 -8.66
N TYR A 7 39.27 -52.55 -9.97
CA TYR A 7 39.04 -51.51 -10.98
C TYR A 7 37.56 -51.14 -11.12
N TRP A 8 36.65 -52.09 -10.94
CA TRP A 8 35.21 -51.82 -10.99
C TRP A 8 34.72 -51.00 -9.78
N LEU A 9 35.31 -51.21 -8.61
CA LEU A 9 34.97 -50.45 -7.40
C LEU A 9 35.42 -48.99 -7.52
N ALA A 10 36.61 -48.74 -8.10
CA ALA A 10 37.13 -47.39 -8.32
C ALA A 10 36.30 -46.57 -9.33
N VAL A 11 35.73 -47.23 -10.35
CA VAL A 11 34.83 -46.57 -11.33
C VAL A 11 33.48 -46.19 -10.70
N VAL A 12 32.93 -47.07 -9.85
CA VAL A 12 31.66 -46.79 -9.15
C VAL A 12 31.81 -45.71 -8.08
N LEU A 13 32.96 -45.63 -7.40
CA LEU A 13 33.29 -44.56 -6.44
C LEU A 13 33.52 -43.20 -7.13
N GLY A 14 34.05 -43.18 -8.36
CA GLY A 14 34.26 -41.94 -9.12
C GLY A 14 32.97 -41.28 -9.62
N LEU A 15 31.91 -42.08 -9.85
CA LEU A 15 30.60 -41.61 -10.32
C LEU A 15 29.73 -41.02 -9.18
N MET A 16 30.09 -41.23 -7.91
CA MET A 16 29.36 -40.64 -6.77
C MET A 16 29.87 -39.24 -6.36
N ALA A 17 30.97 -38.76 -6.98
CA ALA A 17 31.59 -37.47 -6.64
C ALA A 17 31.10 -36.29 -7.50
N THR A 18 30.23 -36.53 -8.49
CA THR A 18 29.65 -35.50 -9.37
C THR A 18 28.20 -35.25 -9.01
N GLY A 19 27.95 -34.92 -7.75
CA GLY A 19 26.64 -34.56 -7.21
C GLY A 19 26.72 -33.22 -6.49
N CYS A 20 27.39 -32.22 -7.08
CA CYS A 20 27.11 -30.83 -6.70
C CYS A 20 25.73 -30.51 -7.25
N ASP A 21 24.72 -30.71 -6.42
CA ASP A 21 23.43 -30.06 -6.60
C ASP A 21 23.72 -28.56 -6.47
N ASN A 22 23.85 -27.88 -7.61
CA ASN A 22 23.71 -26.43 -7.62
C ASN A 22 22.22 -26.19 -7.45
N THR A 23 21.74 -26.30 -6.21
CA THR A 23 20.38 -25.91 -5.87
C THR A 23 20.25 -24.46 -6.31
N ASP A 24 19.55 -24.25 -7.41
CA ASP A 24 19.20 -22.94 -7.95
C ASP A 24 18.15 -22.36 -7.01
N ASP A 25 18.60 -21.95 -5.81
CA ASP A 25 17.78 -21.41 -4.73
C ASP A 25 17.21 -20.01 -5.08
N GLY A 26 17.34 -19.60 -6.34
CA GLY A 26 16.95 -18.29 -6.83
C GLY A 26 17.94 -17.21 -6.40
N SER A 27 18.10 -16.20 -7.25
CA SER A 27 18.81 -14.98 -6.87
C SER A 27 17.97 -14.19 -5.87
N TYR A 28 18.61 -13.66 -4.82
CA TYR A 28 17.97 -12.71 -3.91
C TYR A 28 17.39 -11.53 -4.68
N VAL A 29 16.11 -11.22 -4.40
CA VAL A 29 15.42 -10.02 -4.87
C VAL A 29 14.96 -9.22 -3.66
N ASP A 30 14.97 -7.90 -3.78
CA ASP A 30 14.54 -7.04 -2.67
C ASP A 30 13.04 -7.23 -2.37
N PRO A 31 12.63 -7.12 -1.08
CA PRO A 31 11.23 -7.25 -0.71
C PRO A 31 10.37 -6.11 -1.28
N ILE A 32 9.15 -6.45 -1.73
CA ILE A 32 8.17 -5.49 -2.24
C ILE A 32 7.73 -4.54 -1.12
N THR A 33 7.92 -3.25 -1.36
CA THR A 33 7.54 -2.16 -0.45
C THR A 33 6.04 -1.85 -0.53
N LEU A 34 5.55 -1.09 0.45
CA LEU A 34 4.20 -0.52 0.39
C LEU A 34 4.05 0.51 -0.72
N TYR A 35 5.12 1.23 -1.07
CA TYR A 35 5.09 2.20 -2.18
C TYR A 35 4.74 1.52 -3.50
N GLU A 36 5.35 0.37 -3.79
CA GLU A 36 5.04 -0.42 -4.98
C GLU A 36 3.59 -0.87 -5.01
N LYS A 37 3.04 -1.25 -3.86
CA LYS A 37 1.64 -1.69 -3.74
C LYS A 37 0.66 -0.53 -3.97
N LEU A 38 0.97 0.67 -3.47
CA LEU A 38 0.12 1.84 -3.60
C LEU A 38 0.28 2.55 -4.95
N ASN A 39 1.39 2.33 -5.66
CA ASN A 39 1.63 2.91 -6.98
C ASN A 39 0.51 2.53 -7.96
N GLY A 40 -0.07 3.53 -8.63
CA GLY A 40 -1.11 3.31 -9.64
C GLY A 40 -2.29 4.26 -9.50
N ASN A 41 -3.34 3.94 -10.26
CA ASN A 41 -4.59 4.72 -10.31
C ASN A 41 -5.69 3.98 -9.56
N TRP A 42 -6.34 4.69 -8.65
CA TRP A 42 -7.36 4.18 -7.75
C TRP A 42 -8.66 4.96 -7.94
N GLY A 43 -9.77 4.26 -8.14
CA GLY A 43 -11.10 4.83 -8.33
C GLY A 43 -11.93 4.59 -7.10
N LEU A 44 -12.69 5.60 -6.66
CA LEU A 44 -13.54 5.47 -5.49
C LEU A 44 -14.66 4.45 -5.75
N THR A 45 -14.85 3.54 -4.80
CA THR A 45 -16.00 2.63 -4.74
C THR A 45 -16.98 3.05 -3.65
N ASN A 46 -16.47 3.57 -2.54
CA ASN A 46 -17.30 4.06 -1.44
C ASN A 46 -16.58 5.19 -0.67
N LEU A 47 -17.31 6.25 -0.32
CA LEU A 47 -16.88 7.31 0.58
C LEU A 47 -17.90 7.43 1.71
N LYS A 48 -17.45 7.24 2.94
CA LYS A 48 -18.28 7.35 4.13
C LYS A 48 -17.78 8.46 5.03
N MET A 49 -18.65 9.37 5.43
CA MET A 49 -18.41 10.31 6.52
C MET A 49 -18.81 9.66 7.84
N VAL A 50 -18.02 9.83 8.89
CA VAL A 50 -18.30 9.38 10.24
C VAL A 50 -18.24 10.59 11.17
N ASP A 51 -19.32 10.84 11.91
CA ASP A 51 -19.32 11.77 13.04
C ASP A 51 -18.73 11.04 14.25
N GLU A 52 -17.49 11.41 14.59
CA GLU A 52 -16.74 10.76 15.66
C GLU A 52 -17.31 11.11 17.04
N VAL A 53 -17.98 12.26 17.19
CA VAL A 53 -18.63 12.67 18.43
C VAL A 53 -19.93 11.89 18.63
N ALA A 54 -20.78 11.80 17.62
CA ALA A 54 -22.00 10.99 17.68
C ALA A 54 -21.67 9.51 17.91
N LYS A 55 -20.64 9.00 17.22
CA LYS A 55 -20.14 7.63 17.40
C LYS A 55 -19.64 7.36 18.82
N ALA A 56 -18.83 8.27 19.39
CA ALA A 56 -18.35 8.14 20.77
C ALA A 56 -19.50 8.15 21.79
N ASN A 57 -20.58 8.91 21.51
CA ASN A 57 -21.76 9.01 22.35
C ASN A 57 -22.88 8.01 22.01
N LYS A 58 -22.66 7.10 21.05
CA LYS A 58 -23.65 6.10 20.58
C LYS A 58 -24.97 6.73 20.11
N VAL A 59 -24.89 7.90 19.50
CA VAL A 59 -26.02 8.58 18.87
C VAL A 59 -26.08 8.19 17.40
N GLU A 60 -27.26 7.83 16.90
CA GLU A 60 -27.47 7.45 15.51
C GLU A 60 -28.39 8.47 14.79
N PRO A 61 -28.19 8.70 13.48
CA PRO A 61 -27.10 8.18 12.65
C PRO A 61 -25.77 8.87 12.96
N ASN A 62 -24.66 8.11 12.95
CA ASN A 62 -23.29 8.62 13.13
C ASN A 62 -22.42 8.43 11.88
N GLU A 63 -22.98 7.88 10.81
CA GLU A 63 -22.30 7.64 9.55
C GLU A 63 -23.23 8.04 8.40
N GLU A 64 -22.67 8.63 7.34
CA GLU A 64 -23.38 8.99 6.12
C GLU A 64 -22.56 8.55 4.90
N ASN A 65 -23.21 7.91 3.92
CA ASN A 65 -22.55 7.56 2.67
C ASN A 65 -22.57 8.77 1.73
N LEU A 66 -21.39 9.28 1.40
CA LEU A 66 -21.23 10.44 0.52
C LEU A 66 -21.08 10.08 -0.95
N SER A 67 -20.88 8.81 -1.32
CA SER A 67 -20.61 8.40 -2.71
C SER A 67 -21.67 8.84 -3.69
N THR A 68 -22.94 8.84 -3.28
CA THR A 68 -24.08 9.24 -4.12
C THR A 68 -24.31 10.76 -4.14
N TYR A 69 -23.54 11.51 -3.36
CA TYR A 69 -23.62 12.96 -3.29
C TYR A 69 -22.38 13.58 -3.97
N PHE A 70 -22.51 14.81 -4.46
CA PHE A 70 -21.39 15.62 -4.95
C PHE A 70 -20.49 14.97 -6.03
N ASN A 71 -21.05 14.04 -6.83
CA ASN A 71 -20.37 13.33 -7.91
C ASN A 71 -19.12 12.56 -7.48
N TYR A 72 -19.03 12.11 -6.21
CA TYR A 72 -17.86 11.39 -5.72
C TYR A 72 -17.55 10.09 -6.48
N GLU A 73 -18.49 9.55 -7.26
CA GLU A 73 -18.25 8.48 -8.24
C GLU A 73 -17.14 8.79 -9.26
N ASP A 74 -16.89 10.07 -9.55
CA ASP A 74 -15.81 10.51 -10.45
C ASP A 74 -14.43 10.59 -9.76
N PHE A 75 -14.37 10.44 -8.43
CA PHE A 75 -13.13 10.57 -7.67
C PHE A 75 -12.12 9.49 -8.08
N LYS A 76 -10.93 9.94 -8.46
CA LYS A 76 -9.78 9.08 -8.73
C LYS A 76 -8.55 9.68 -8.09
N ILE A 77 -7.71 8.84 -7.49
CA ILE A 77 -6.42 9.25 -6.96
C ILE A 77 -5.32 8.41 -7.59
N LYS A 78 -4.25 9.07 -8.01
CA LYS A 78 -3.05 8.45 -8.53
C LYS A 78 -1.90 8.67 -7.56
N PHE A 79 -1.22 7.60 -7.17
CA PHE A 79 0.05 7.66 -6.46
C PHE A 79 1.16 7.28 -7.42
N ASN A 80 2.18 8.15 -7.55
CA ASN A 80 3.32 7.92 -8.42
C ASN A 80 4.57 7.61 -7.59
N VAL A 81 5.40 6.72 -8.12
CA VAL A 81 6.75 6.42 -7.63
C VAL A 81 7.78 6.65 -8.73
N ASP A 82 9.05 6.76 -8.37
CA ASP A 82 10.18 6.81 -9.31
C ASP A 82 10.67 5.40 -9.72
N GLU A 83 11.75 5.36 -10.51
CA GLU A 83 12.38 4.10 -10.98
C GLU A 83 12.94 3.23 -9.84
N LYS A 84 13.10 3.79 -8.64
CA LYS A 84 13.58 3.10 -7.43
C LYS A 84 12.44 2.81 -6.46
N ASN A 85 11.20 2.88 -6.92
CA ASN A 85 9.99 2.71 -6.13
C ASN A 85 9.84 3.70 -4.95
N GLN A 86 10.47 4.87 -5.05
CA GLN A 86 10.33 5.92 -4.06
C GLN A 86 9.14 6.82 -4.38
N PRO A 87 8.34 7.24 -3.38
CA PRO A 87 7.14 8.03 -3.63
C PRO A 87 7.49 9.43 -4.15
N THR A 88 6.82 9.85 -5.22
CA THR A 88 7.01 11.16 -5.84
C THR A 88 5.79 12.03 -5.58
N SER A 89 4.87 12.09 -6.54
CA SER A 89 3.67 12.92 -6.51
C SER A 89 2.39 12.09 -6.37
N TYR A 90 1.35 12.73 -5.86
CA TYR A 90 -0.01 12.23 -5.97
C TYR A 90 -0.89 13.26 -6.67
N GLU A 91 -1.97 12.78 -7.29
CA GLU A 91 -2.95 13.60 -7.96
C GLU A 91 -4.35 13.01 -7.78
N VAL A 92 -5.29 13.86 -7.36
CA VAL A 92 -6.72 13.60 -7.33
C VAL A 92 -7.33 14.23 -8.58
N THR A 93 -8.10 13.43 -9.30
CA THR A 93 -8.83 13.84 -10.50
C THR A 93 -10.31 13.49 -10.33
N GLY A 94 -11.17 14.10 -11.15
CA GLY A 94 -12.62 13.99 -11.04
C GLY A 94 -13.28 15.33 -10.70
N ASN A 95 -14.57 15.46 -11.01
CA ASN A 95 -15.34 16.68 -10.73
C ASN A 95 -16.00 16.59 -9.35
N VAL A 96 -15.17 16.59 -8.30
CA VAL A 96 -15.58 16.34 -6.92
C VAL A 96 -15.11 17.46 -5.99
N PRO A 97 -15.84 17.79 -4.92
CA PRO A 97 -15.36 18.72 -3.91
C PRO A 97 -14.05 18.22 -3.27
N PRO A 98 -13.04 19.09 -3.11
CA PRO A 98 -11.77 18.68 -2.50
C PRO A 98 -11.94 18.50 -0.99
N LEU A 99 -11.60 17.31 -0.49
CA LEU A 99 -11.49 17.02 0.96
C LEU A 99 -10.07 17.27 1.50
N PHE A 100 -9.08 17.28 0.60
CA PHE A 100 -7.68 17.62 0.83
C PHE A 100 -7.09 18.19 -0.46
N ALA A 101 -5.84 18.63 -0.44
CA ALA A 101 -5.20 19.20 -1.63
C ALA A 101 -5.26 18.22 -2.83
N PRO A 102 -5.68 18.66 -4.03
CA PRO A 102 -5.89 17.75 -5.16
C PRO A 102 -4.59 17.25 -5.79
N LYS A 103 -3.44 17.82 -5.43
CA LYS A 103 -2.13 17.39 -5.92
C LYS A 103 -1.05 17.77 -4.93
N GLY A 104 0.03 17.02 -4.92
CA GLY A 104 1.20 17.30 -4.09
C GLY A 104 2.19 16.15 -4.13
N TYR A 105 2.93 16.00 -3.04
CA TYR A 105 3.90 14.93 -2.84
C TYR A 105 3.46 14.05 -1.68
N TRP A 106 3.92 12.80 -1.67
CA TRP A 106 3.49 11.86 -0.64
C TRP A 106 4.65 11.03 -0.09
N ALA A 107 4.45 10.47 1.10
CA ALA A 107 5.32 9.47 1.70
C ALA A 107 4.53 8.60 2.67
N LEU A 108 5.07 7.44 3.01
CA LEU A 108 4.50 6.59 4.04
C LEU A 108 5.25 6.79 5.36
N SER A 109 4.57 6.51 6.47
CA SER A 109 5.22 6.44 7.79
C SER A 109 6.17 5.25 7.93
N SER A 110 6.03 4.24 7.08
CA SER A 110 6.91 3.08 6.99
C SER A 110 6.84 2.48 5.58
N ASP A 111 7.98 2.02 5.09
CA ASP A 111 8.12 1.43 3.77
C ASP A 111 7.56 0.00 3.71
N PHE A 112 7.37 -0.63 4.88
CA PHE A 112 6.85 -1.99 5.05
C PHE A 112 5.67 -2.01 6.02
N GLN A 113 4.93 -3.11 6.03
CA GLN A 113 3.90 -3.31 7.05
C GLN A 113 4.55 -3.31 8.45
N PRO A 114 4.15 -2.40 9.35
CA PRO A 114 4.70 -2.40 10.69
C PRO A 114 4.24 -3.65 11.44
N THR A 115 5.12 -4.20 12.27
CA THR A 115 4.81 -5.35 13.15
C THR A 115 4.10 -4.94 14.44
N ASN A 116 3.89 -3.64 14.65
CA ASN A 116 3.19 -3.09 15.81
C ASN A 116 1.70 -2.87 15.50
N LEU A 117 0.91 -2.51 16.52
CA LEU A 117 -0.52 -2.22 16.36
C LEU A 117 -0.80 -0.89 15.63
N GLY A 118 0.22 -0.20 15.14
CA GLY A 118 0.09 1.07 14.45
C GLY A 118 -0.27 0.88 12.98
N ALA A 119 -1.33 1.56 12.52
CA ALA A 119 -1.62 1.62 11.09
C ALA A 119 -0.59 2.50 10.37
N THR A 120 -0.15 2.08 9.19
CA THR A 120 0.66 2.92 8.30
C THR A 120 -0.10 4.19 7.94
N LYS A 121 0.62 5.31 7.85
CA LYS A 121 0.06 6.60 7.46
C LYS A 121 0.62 7.03 6.11
N ILE A 122 -0.21 7.64 5.28
CA ILE A 122 0.16 8.36 4.08
C ILE A 122 0.24 9.84 4.47
N TYR A 123 1.42 10.43 4.37
CA TYR A 123 1.63 11.86 4.56
C TYR A 123 1.53 12.55 3.21
N LEU A 124 0.77 13.65 3.15
CA LEU A 124 0.67 14.50 1.97
C LEU A 124 1.43 15.80 2.22
N PHE A 125 2.13 16.29 1.20
CA PHE A 125 3.00 17.45 1.26
C PHE A 125 2.74 18.39 0.09
N ASN A 126 3.05 19.68 0.28
CA ASN A 126 2.97 20.66 -0.80
C ASN A 126 4.30 20.81 -1.59
N ASP A 127 5.41 20.29 -1.06
CA ASP A 127 6.77 20.44 -1.58
C ASP A 127 7.45 19.08 -1.87
N ALA A 128 8.33 19.05 -2.88
CA ALA A 128 9.04 17.84 -3.30
C ALA A 128 10.01 17.32 -2.23
N GLN A 129 10.49 18.21 -1.38
CA GLN A 129 11.39 17.94 -0.27
C GLN A 129 10.66 17.35 0.95
N LYS A 130 9.31 17.29 0.91
CA LYS A 130 8.45 16.69 1.93
C LYS A 130 8.65 17.32 3.31
N THR A 131 8.76 18.64 3.34
CA THR A 131 8.99 19.41 4.59
C THR A 131 7.70 20.01 5.15
N GLN A 132 6.71 20.29 4.31
CA GLN A 132 5.46 20.92 4.69
C GLN A 132 4.30 19.93 4.52
N LYS A 133 4.02 19.18 5.59
CA LYS A 133 2.89 18.25 5.63
C LYS A 133 1.58 19.03 5.60
N THR A 134 0.73 18.77 4.62
CA THR A 134 -0.61 19.35 4.51
C THR A 134 -1.65 18.49 5.23
N ASP A 135 -1.58 17.18 5.01
CA ASP A 135 -2.60 16.23 5.45
C ASP A 135 -1.98 14.87 5.81
N GLU A 136 -2.77 14.06 6.51
CA GLU A 136 -2.42 12.72 6.92
C GLU A 136 -3.61 11.79 6.69
N LEU A 137 -3.37 10.72 5.93
CA LEU A 137 -4.34 9.66 5.68
C LEU A 137 -3.89 8.41 6.42
N LYS A 138 -4.78 7.80 7.20
CA LYS A 138 -4.52 6.53 7.85
C LYS A 138 -4.85 5.39 6.88
N LEU A 139 -3.85 4.58 6.53
CA LEU A 139 -4.02 3.42 5.66
C LEU A 139 -4.64 2.28 6.46
N SER A 140 -5.84 1.85 6.09
CA SER A 140 -6.58 0.78 6.79
C SER A 140 -6.58 -0.53 6.00
N SER A 141 -6.47 -0.48 4.67
CA SER A 141 -6.28 -1.65 3.82
C SER A 141 -5.21 -1.37 2.78
N VAL A 142 -4.32 -2.34 2.57
CA VAL A 142 -3.24 -2.27 1.58
C VAL A 142 -3.52 -3.24 0.46
N PRO A 143 -3.44 -2.80 -0.80
CA PRO A 143 -3.63 -3.69 -1.93
C PRO A 143 -2.60 -4.82 -1.94
N GLY A 144 -3.08 -6.02 -2.24
CA GLY A 144 -2.29 -7.24 -2.22
C GLY A 144 -2.84 -8.22 -3.24
N SER A 145 -3.50 -9.27 -2.77
CA SER A 145 -4.29 -10.17 -3.62
C SER A 145 -5.62 -9.54 -4.05
N SER A 146 -6.22 -8.71 -3.20
CA SER A 146 -7.33 -7.83 -3.57
C SER A 146 -6.79 -6.51 -4.11
N ASP A 147 -7.36 -6.06 -5.22
CA ASP A 147 -7.10 -4.74 -5.81
C ASP A 147 -7.91 -3.64 -5.09
N GLU A 148 -7.85 -3.67 -3.76
CA GLU A 148 -8.59 -2.79 -2.87
C GLU A 148 -7.62 -1.97 -2.02
N LEU A 149 -7.91 -0.68 -1.94
CA LEU A 149 -7.19 0.27 -1.11
C LEU A 149 -8.21 0.96 -0.20
N GLU A 150 -7.90 1.07 1.09
CA GLU A 150 -8.72 1.83 2.02
C GLU A 150 -7.85 2.77 2.84
N PHE A 151 -8.25 4.04 2.90
CA PHE A 151 -7.63 5.00 3.78
C PHE A 151 -8.66 5.93 4.41
N GLN A 152 -8.30 6.53 5.54
CA GLN A 152 -9.15 7.40 6.32
C GLN A 152 -8.49 8.77 6.51
N LEU A 153 -9.21 9.84 6.19
CA LEU A 153 -8.87 11.22 6.57
C LEU A 153 -9.59 11.55 7.88
N VAL A 154 -8.88 12.06 8.88
CA VAL A 154 -9.45 12.40 10.19
C VAL A 154 -9.23 13.88 10.47
N HIS A 155 -10.30 14.62 10.66
CA HIS A 155 -10.21 15.99 11.16
C HIS A 155 -10.36 16.00 12.66
N SER A 156 -9.44 16.70 13.31
CA SER A 156 -9.40 16.83 14.76
C SER A 156 -9.37 18.29 15.16
N SER A 157 -10.02 18.62 16.27
CA SER A 157 -9.98 19.92 16.91
C SER A 157 -9.58 19.73 18.37
N GLY A 158 -8.56 20.47 18.84
CA GLY A 158 -8.04 20.30 20.20
C GLY A 158 -7.53 18.88 20.51
N GLY A 159 -7.07 18.14 19.50
CA GLY A 159 -6.62 16.74 19.63
C GLY A 159 -7.74 15.69 19.67
N SER A 160 -9.01 16.10 19.60
CA SER A 160 -10.14 15.19 19.54
C SER A 160 -10.66 15.08 18.09
N PRO A 161 -10.80 13.87 17.54
CA PRO A 161 -11.39 13.68 16.22
C PRO A 161 -12.88 14.02 16.28
N PHE A 162 -13.37 14.77 15.29
CA PHE A 162 -14.80 15.14 15.21
C PHE A 162 -15.48 14.61 13.95
N VAL A 163 -14.74 14.52 12.84
CA VAL A 163 -15.25 13.90 11.61
C VAL A 163 -14.13 13.09 10.97
N SER A 164 -14.50 11.95 10.40
CA SER A 164 -13.60 11.19 9.54
C SER A 164 -14.25 10.81 8.21
N TYR A 165 -13.43 10.72 7.18
CA TYR A 165 -13.81 10.30 5.84
C TYR A 165 -13.09 9.00 5.51
N VAL A 166 -13.85 7.94 5.27
CA VAL A 166 -13.33 6.61 4.93
C VAL A 166 -13.49 6.41 3.43
N PHE A 167 -12.37 6.30 2.74
CA PHE A 167 -12.31 6.09 1.29
C PHE A 167 -12.02 4.61 1.04
N LYS A 168 -12.91 3.96 0.30
CA LYS A 168 -12.65 2.65 -0.31
C LYS A 168 -12.44 2.85 -1.80
N LEU A 169 -11.36 2.28 -2.32
CA LEU A 169 -10.96 2.44 -3.70
C LEU A 169 -10.59 1.09 -4.30
N THR A 170 -10.71 1.01 -5.62
CA THR A 170 -10.25 -0.13 -6.41
C THR A 170 -9.30 0.32 -7.51
N ALA A 171 -8.39 -0.56 -7.93
CA ALA A 171 -7.47 -0.26 -9.02
C ALA A 171 -8.24 -0.05 -10.34
N ILE A 172 -7.98 1.05 -11.04
CA ILE A 172 -8.72 1.39 -12.27
C ILE A 172 -8.21 0.59 -13.47
N ASN A 173 -6.94 0.19 -13.48
CA ASN A 173 -6.34 -0.70 -14.48
C ASN A 173 -5.04 -1.30 -13.93
N LYS A 174 -4.97 -2.62 -13.74
CA LYS A 174 -3.71 -3.36 -13.86
C LYS A 174 -3.72 -3.98 -15.26
N LYS A 175 -2.91 -3.43 -16.16
CA LYS A 175 -2.56 -4.12 -17.41
C LYS A 175 -1.10 -4.54 -17.31
#